data_AF-A0A8H3XBQ2-F1
#
_entry.id   AF-A0A8H3XBQ2-F1
#
_cell.length_a   1.000
_cell.length_b   1.000
_cell.length_c   1.000
_cell.angle_alpha   90.00
_cell.angle_beta   90.00
_cell.angle_gamma   90.00
#
_symmetry.space_group_name_H-M   'P 1'
#
loop_
_entity.id
_entity.type
_entity.pdbx_description
1 polymer ?
#
loop_
_entity_poly.entity_id
_entity_poly.type
_entity_poly.pdbx_seq_one_letter_code
_entity_poly.pdbx_strand_id
1 'polypeptide(L)'
;MLLNFDYDNLFINKTIPSINDVVNSSTTFLNITFNRPVVLSAATSSITIYKASDNKIRQSISPTMYDYFDISPDGLNISIKVIKSTFNEDGEKYFVTIDNNFFKGADWDEPLKGIHDGIWILEADVPNDRKSNSDKAIMGLVRLTQAASKNFFAPENNQSIYIESLLNDIAKKVPINRSRLSSINKPQKLFQDQIVIPIRIDAATHENERNASELASDLAYMIMFKNITPISSGVTNDLDQTYDFKLLVITIDKGIKDPDIGEQFKEWIKKYRNLVVIFIILIITDFEFLVILKDIPKYKYFKISEIFDQPEQINRLEYIFQVAIICGAFFDIAFRNIPQIIIQVSKYLTLCNICNYFYSQQCSVKKSRR
;
A
#
# COMPACT_ATOMS: atom_id res chain seq x y z
N MET A 1 -3.39 38.82 29.30
CA MET A 1 -3.49 37.56 28.53
C MET A 1 -4.03 36.52 29.49
N LEU A 2 -5.27 36.05 29.29
CA LEU A 2 -5.86 35.03 30.17
C LEU A 2 -5.10 33.72 29.91
N LEU A 3 -4.54 33.12 30.97
CA LEU A 3 -3.88 31.83 30.89
C LEU A 3 -4.95 30.76 30.70
N ASN A 4 -4.88 30.01 29.61
CA ASN A 4 -5.74 28.86 29.40
C ASN A 4 -5.13 27.65 30.14
N PHE A 5 -5.94 26.98 30.98
CA PHE A 5 -5.54 25.80 31.74
C PHE A 5 -6.20 24.52 31.24
N ASP A 6 -6.88 24.56 30.08
CA ASP A 6 -7.66 23.44 29.55
C ASP A 6 -6.84 22.13 29.42
N TYR A 7 -5.52 22.23 29.22
CA TYR A 7 -4.61 21.07 29.08
C TYR A 7 -3.83 20.73 30.36
N ASP A 8 -4.14 21.37 31.49
CA ASP A 8 -3.35 21.30 32.74
C ASP A 8 -1.84 21.62 32.50
N ASN A 9 -1.59 22.46 31.49
CA ASN A 9 -0.28 22.87 31.03
C ASN A 9 -0.31 24.33 30.54
N LEU A 10 0.33 25.21 31.30
CA LEU A 10 0.39 26.66 31.05
C LEU A 10 1.06 27.06 29.73
N PHE A 11 1.90 26.18 29.19
CA PHE A 11 2.66 26.48 27.98
C PHE A 11 1.90 26.06 26.71
N ILE A 12 0.87 25.24 26.82
CA ILE A 12 0.02 24.85 25.69
C ILE A 12 -1.07 25.90 25.52
N ASN A 13 -1.09 26.53 24.36
CA ASN A 13 -2.09 27.53 23.99
C ASN A 13 -3.34 26.87 23.41
N LYS A 14 -3.13 25.96 22.45
CA LYS A 14 -4.19 25.25 21.74
C LYS A 14 -3.67 23.95 21.14
N THR A 15 -4.58 23.03 20.88
CA THR A 15 -4.32 21.86 20.05
C THR A 15 -5.28 21.81 18.87
N ILE A 16 -4.89 21.09 17.81
CA ILE A 16 -5.77 20.73 16.70
C ILE A 16 -5.52 19.25 16.39
N PRO A 17 -6.51 18.37 16.53
CA PRO A 17 -7.87 18.64 17.01
C PRO A 17 -7.89 19.14 18.47
N SER A 18 -8.90 19.92 18.82
CA SER A 18 -9.15 20.41 20.18
C SER A 18 -9.71 19.30 21.07
N ILE A 19 -9.82 19.55 22.38
CA ILE A 19 -10.52 18.65 23.30
C ILE A 19 -11.97 18.42 22.84
N ASN A 20 -12.37 17.16 22.78
CA ASN A 20 -13.66 16.64 22.31
C ASN A 20 -13.94 16.87 20.81
N ASP A 21 -12.94 17.24 20.00
CA ASP A 21 -13.12 17.30 18.55
C ASP A 21 -13.27 15.88 17.95
N VAL A 22 -13.95 15.84 16.81
CA VAL A 22 -14.16 14.61 16.05
C VAL A 22 -12.94 14.29 15.18
N VAL A 23 -12.52 13.03 15.20
CA VAL A 23 -11.41 12.49 14.42
C VAL A 23 -11.81 11.24 13.65
N ASN A 24 -11.05 10.89 12.62
CA ASN A 24 -11.25 9.65 11.88
C ASN A 24 -9.94 9.22 11.19
N SER A 25 -10.00 8.20 10.34
CA SER A 25 -8.83 7.70 9.61
C SER A 25 -8.14 8.72 8.69
N SER A 26 -8.78 9.85 8.37
CA SER A 26 -8.16 10.95 7.60
C SER A 26 -7.38 11.94 8.48
N THR A 27 -7.51 11.88 9.80
CA THR A 27 -6.74 12.69 10.73
C THR A 27 -5.28 12.22 10.74
N THR A 28 -4.41 12.97 10.06
CA THR A 28 -2.99 12.62 9.87
C THR A 28 -2.04 13.36 10.81
N PHE A 29 -2.51 14.35 11.56
CA PHE A 29 -1.69 15.15 12.47
C PHE A 29 -2.41 15.50 13.76
N LEU A 30 -1.66 15.54 14.85
CA LEU A 30 -1.99 16.27 16.08
C LEU A 30 -1.08 17.48 16.16
N ASN A 31 -1.65 18.68 16.17
CA ASN A 31 -0.92 19.92 16.25
C ASN A 31 -1.03 20.52 17.64
N ILE A 32 0.08 21.01 18.16
CA ILE A 32 0.14 21.71 19.45
C ILE A 32 0.78 23.07 19.20
N THR A 33 0.11 24.13 19.62
CA THR A 33 0.67 25.47 19.64
C THR A 33 1.02 25.85 21.07
N PHE A 34 2.25 26.31 21.27
CA PHE A 34 2.78 26.74 22.56
C PHE A 34 2.75 28.26 22.70
N ASN A 35 2.73 28.74 23.94
CA ASN A 35 2.85 30.16 24.29
C ASN A 35 4.31 30.66 24.25
N ARG A 36 5.26 29.73 24.22
CA ARG A 36 6.71 30.01 24.15
C ARG A 36 7.40 28.92 23.33
N PRO A 37 8.56 29.22 22.71
CA PRO A 37 9.30 28.24 21.91
C PRO A 37 9.70 27.01 22.72
N VAL A 38 9.53 25.83 22.12
CA VAL A 38 9.86 24.55 22.72
C VAL A 38 10.69 23.69 21.77
N VAL A 39 11.38 22.70 22.33
CA VAL A 39 12.07 21.65 21.59
C VAL A 39 11.72 20.28 22.16
N LEU A 40 11.91 19.23 21.37
CA LEU A 40 11.80 17.85 21.84
C LEU A 40 12.90 17.57 22.87
N SER A 41 12.53 16.89 23.95
CA SER A 41 13.49 16.41 24.95
C SER A 41 14.03 15.05 24.55
N ALA A 42 15.33 14.78 24.72
CA ALA A 42 15.92 13.49 24.37
C ALA A 42 15.65 12.37 25.41
N ALA A 43 14.65 12.55 26.26
CA ALA A 43 14.31 11.64 27.35
C ALA A 43 13.56 10.37 26.88
N THR A 44 13.40 9.39 27.76
CA THR A 44 12.62 8.17 27.54
C THR A 44 11.09 8.40 27.61
N SER A 45 10.64 9.62 27.33
CA SER A 45 9.23 10.02 27.32
C SER A 45 8.55 9.65 26.00
N SER A 46 7.22 9.67 25.99
CA SER A 46 6.40 9.36 24.82
C SER A 46 5.20 10.29 24.71
N ILE A 47 4.72 10.44 23.48
CA ILE A 47 3.32 10.79 23.22
C ILE A 47 2.59 9.50 22.87
N THR A 48 1.49 9.22 23.56
CA THR A 48 0.76 7.97 23.39
C THR A 48 -0.73 8.24 23.22
N ILE A 49 -1.34 7.58 22.24
CA ILE A 49 -2.76 7.62 21.95
C ILE A 49 -3.36 6.31 22.43
N TYR A 50 -4.34 6.40 23.31
CA TYR A 50 -5.04 5.25 23.90
C TYR A 50 -6.48 5.20 23.47
N LYS A 51 -7.04 3.99 23.39
CA LYS A 51 -8.49 3.78 23.44
C LYS A 51 -9.01 4.08 24.84
N ALA A 52 -10.10 4.81 24.94
CA ALA A 52 -10.75 5.09 26.22
C ALA A 52 -11.49 3.86 26.78
N SER A 53 -12.02 2.99 25.91
CA SER A 53 -12.80 1.81 26.34
C SER A 53 -11.99 0.76 27.11
N ASP A 54 -10.73 0.55 26.76
CA ASP A 54 -9.90 -0.52 27.34
C ASP A 54 -8.45 -0.12 27.63
N ASN A 55 -8.11 1.16 27.52
CA ASN A 55 -6.76 1.71 27.72
C ASN A 55 -5.68 1.05 26.85
N LYS A 56 -6.05 0.44 25.72
CA LYS A 56 -5.06 -0.08 24.78
C LYS A 56 -4.43 1.05 23.98
N ILE A 57 -3.12 0.97 23.84
CA ILE A 57 -2.35 1.84 22.97
C ILE A 57 -2.81 1.65 21.51
N ARG A 58 -2.93 2.74 20.77
CA ARG A 58 -3.14 2.76 19.31
C ARG A 58 -1.87 3.19 18.59
N GLN A 59 -1.19 4.19 19.15
CA GLN A 59 0.05 4.72 18.63
C GLN A 59 0.89 5.27 19.78
N SER A 60 2.21 5.05 19.77
CA SER A 60 3.14 5.66 20.72
C SER A 60 4.41 6.08 20.00
N ILE A 61 4.86 7.31 20.21
CA ILE A 61 6.02 7.90 19.54
C ILE A 61 6.97 8.47 20.59
N SER A 62 8.26 8.16 20.48
CA SER A 62 9.31 8.77 21.31
C SER A 62 9.86 10.04 20.65
N PRO A 63 10.38 11.01 21.44
CA PRO A 63 10.89 12.26 20.91
C PRO A 63 12.14 12.10 20.02
N THR A 64 12.80 10.94 20.08
CA THR A 64 13.93 10.58 19.21
C THR A 64 13.51 10.16 17.79
N MET A 65 12.22 9.91 17.55
CA MET A 65 11.71 9.56 16.23
C MET A 65 11.36 10.82 15.42
N TYR A 66 12.37 11.61 15.08
CA TYR A 66 12.21 12.94 14.46
C TYR A 66 11.34 12.97 13.21
N ASP A 67 11.31 11.89 12.42
CA ASP A 67 10.48 11.79 11.21
C ASP A 67 8.97 11.91 11.47
N TYR A 68 8.52 11.77 12.73
CA TYR A 68 7.12 11.92 13.15
C TYR A 68 6.76 13.32 13.62
N PHE A 69 7.71 14.26 13.63
CA PHE A 69 7.50 15.62 14.13
C PHE A 69 7.89 16.65 13.08
N ASP A 70 6.99 17.61 12.86
CA ASP A 70 7.30 18.82 12.09
C ASP A 70 7.20 20.01 13.06
N ILE A 71 8.36 20.57 13.44
CA ILE A 71 8.47 21.70 14.36
C ILE A 71 8.67 22.98 13.55
N SER A 72 7.86 24.01 13.80
CA SER A 72 8.01 25.29 13.13
C SER A 72 9.34 25.97 13.47
N PRO A 73 9.90 26.82 12.59
CA PRO A 73 11.18 27.48 12.85
C PRO A 73 11.21 28.36 14.10
N ASP A 74 10.06 28.88 14.53
CA ASP A 74 9.90 29.66 15.76
C ASP A 74 9.74 28.78 17.03
N GLY A 75 9.67 27.45 16.89
CA GLY A 75 9.46 26.51 17.98
C GLY A 75 8.08 26.60 18.65
N LEU A 76 7.13 27.34 18.07
CA LEU A 76 5.81 27.56 18.66
C LEU A 76 4.77 26.54 18.23
N ASN A 77 4.95 25.86 17.10
CA ASN A 77 4.00 24.88 16.58
C ASN A 77 4.70 23.56 16.35
N ILE A 78 4.12 22.49 16.87
CA ILE A 78 4.57 21.12 16.67
C ILE A 78 3.44 20.33 16.05
N SER A 79 3.70 19.74 14.89
CA SER A 79 2.79 18.80 14.22
C SER A 79 3.31 17.38 14.42
N ILE A 80 2.46 16.50 14.93
CA ILE A 80 2.80 15.13 15.29
C ILE A 80 2.06 14.20 14.35
N LYS A 81 2.78 13.38 13.58
CA LYS A 81 2.21 12.50 12.57
C LYS A 81 1.40 11.38 13.22
N VAL A 82 0.16 11.21 12.75
CA VAL A 82 -0.75 10.13 13.11
C VAL A 82 -0.95 9.24 11.90
N ILE A 83 -0.93 7.92 12.12
CA ILE A 83 -1.16 6.96 11.04
C ILE A 83 -2.66 6.71 10.85
N LYS A 84 -3.04 6.33 9.62
CA LYS A 84 -4.43 6.12 9.20
C LYS A 84 -5.23 5.14 10.10
N SER A 85 -4.55 4.16 10.70
CA SER A 85 -5.16 3.12 11.54
C SER A 85 -5.28 3.50 13.02
N THR A 86 -4.90 4.71 13.41
CA THR A 86 -4.95 5.13 14.83
C THR A 86 -6.38 5.38 15.29
N PHE A 87 -7.12 6.24 14.58
CA PHE A 87 -8.51 6.62 14.85
C PHE A 87 -9.47 5.89 13.91
N ASN A 88 -9.51 4.56 14.03
CA ASN A 88 -10.19 3.68 13.08
C ASN A 88 -11.30 2.84 13.71
N GLU A 89 -11.76 3.16 14.91
CA GLU A 89 -12.86 2.45 15.55
C GLU A 89 -14.02 3.42 15.77
N ASP A 90 -15.08 3.25 14.99
CA ASP A 90 -16.19 4.19 14.93
C ASP A 90 -16.88 4.33 16.29
N GLY A 91 -17.14 5.57 16.69
CA GLY A 91 -17.74 5.91 17.97
C GLY A 91 -16.85 5.65 19.20
N GLU A 92 -15.62 5.16 19.01
CA GLU A 92 -14.64 5.03 20.09
C GLU A 92 -14.15 6.41 20.53
N LYS A 93 -13.78 6.52 21.81
CA LYS A 93 -13.06 7.70 22.30
C LYS A 93 -11.59 7.37 22.44
N TYR A 94 -10.76 8.34 22.13
CA TYR A 94 -9.33 8.23 22.29
C TYR A 94 -8.85 9.33 23.22
N PHE A 95 -7.86 9.06 24.06
CA PHE A 95 -7.18 10.11 24.79
C PHE A 95 -5.71 10.15 24.42
N VAL A 96 -5.19 11.36 24.24
CA VAL A 96 -3.79 11.63 23.93
C VAL A 96 -3.09 12.01 25.22
N THR A 97 -2.07 11.24 25.59
CA THR A 97 -1.18 11.58 26.70
C THR A 97 0.16 12.01 26.17
N ILE A 98 0.76 12.98 26.84
CA ILE A 98 2.13 13.40 26.59
C ILE A 98 2.84 13.28 27.94
N ASP A 99 3.92 12.52 27.99
CA ASP A 99 4.67 12.37 29.23
C ASP A 99 5.30 13.70 29.65
N ASN A 100 5.50 13.87 30.96
CA ASN A 100 6.31 14.98 31.46
C ASN A 100 7.71 14.91 30.85
N ASN A 101 8.31 16.09 30.60
CA ASN A 101 9.61 16.19 29.95
C ASN A 101 9.63 15.57 28.54
N PHE A 102 8.49 15.49 27.84
CA PHE A 102 8.49 15.24 26.39
C PHE A 102 8.99 16.47 25.62
N PHE A 103 8.55 17.66 26.05
CA PHE A 103 9.03 18.95 25.57
C PHE A 103 9.83 19.66 26.66
N LYS A 104 10.73 20.54 26.24
CA LYS A 104 11.45 21.47 27.10
C LYS A 104 11.47 22.87 26.48
N GLY A 105 11.65 23.88 27.33
CA GLY A 105 11.83 25.25 26.86
C GLY A 105 13.05 25.40 25.97
N ALA A 106 12.91 26.03 24.80
CA ALA A 106 14.02 26.18 23.87
C ALA A 106 15.16 27.04 24.45
N ASP A 107 14.81 28.13 25.16
CA ASP A 107 15.79 29.11 25.66
C ASP A 107 16.22 28.85 27.11
N TRP A 108 15.39 28.15 27.90
CA TRP A 108 15.60 27.97 29.34
C TRP A 108 15.84 26.51 29.75
N ASP A 109 15.78 25.56 28.80
CA ASP A 109 16.11 24.14 28.97
C ASP A 109 15.35 23.42 30.10
N GLU A 110 14.24 23.98 30.60
CA GLU A 110 13.46 23.34 31.65
C GLU A 110 12.44 22.36 31.05
N PRO A 111 12.26 21.19 31.70
CA PRO A 111 11.26 20.21 31.29
C PRO A 111 9.86 20.78 31.46
N LEU A 112 9.02 20.60 30.45
CA LEU A 112 7.63 20.98 30.53
C LEU A 112 6.78 19.82 31.07
N LYS A 113 5.72 20.18 31.79
CA LYS A 113 4.65 19.25 32.10
C LYS A 113 4.05 18.73 30.79
N GLY A 114 3.58 17.49 30.78
CA GLY A 114 2.93 16.88 29.64
C GLY A 114 1.43 17.18 29.58
N ILE A 115 0.67 16.26 29.00
CA ILE A 115 -0.80 16.21 29.05
C ILE A 115 -1.17 14.86 29.68
N HIS A 116 -1.88 14.90 30.80
CA HIS A 116 -2.31 13.70 31.51
C HIS A 116 -3.52 13.03 30.85
N ASP A 117 -3.78 11.78 31.22
CA ASP A 117 -4.91 11.00 30.76
C ASP A 117 -6.25 11.67 31.08
N GLY A 118 -7.22 11.48 30.18
CA GLY A 118 -8.56 12.05 30.34
C GLY A 118 -8.69 13.56 30.07
N ILE A 119 -7.62 14.27 29.72
CA ILE A 119 -7.66 15.70 29.37
C ILE A 119 -7.92 15.89 27.88
N TRP A 120 -6.99 15.46 27.02
CA TRP A 120 -7.12 15.60 25.56
C TRP A 120 -7.84 14.39 24.97
N ILE A 121 -9.17 14.40 25.12
CA ILE A 121 -10.08 13.38 24.59
C ILE A 121 -10.50 13.76 23.16
N LEU A 122 -10.55 12.78 22.27
CA LEU A 122 -10.96 12.89 20.87
C LEU A 122 -12.04 11.83 20.60
N GLU A 123 -13.03 12.15 19.77
CA GLU A 123 -14.15 11.25 19.47
C GLU A 123 -14.07 10.75 18.03
N ALA A 124 -14.11 9.44 17.83
CA ALA A 124 -14.13 8.88 16.50
C ALA A 124 -15.48 9.14 15.82
N ASP A 125 -15.44 9.60 14.58
CA ASP A 125 -16.63 9.76 13.76
C ASP A 125 -17.42 8.44 13.62
N VAL A 126 -18.74 8.55 13.56
CA VAL A 126 -19.66 7.46 13.26
C VAL A 126 -20.29 7.76 11.90
N PRO A 127 -19.84 7.10 10.81
CA PRO A 127 -20.35 7.35 9.48
C PRO A 127 -21.86 7.05 9.42
N ASN A 128 -22.67 8.11 9.28
CA ASN A 128 -24.14 8.03 9.26
C ASN A 128 -24.70 7.20 8.09
N ASP A 129 -23.92 6.99 7.04
CA ASP A 129 -24.29 6.20 5.86
C ASP A 129 -23.13 5.27 5.48
N ARG A 130 -22.92 4.20 6.26
CA ARG A 130 -22.25 3.02 5.68
C ARG A 130 -23.21 2.38 4.69
N LYS A 131 -23.40 3.05 3.54
CA LYS A 131 -24.04 2.43 2.37
C LYS A 131 -23.37 1.07 2.21
N SER A 132 -24.19 0.03 2.23
CA SER A 132 -23.85 -1.35 1.90
C SER A 132 -23.27 -1.41 0.48
N ASN A 133 -22.07 -0.87 0.29
CA ASN A 133 -21.14 -1.41 -0.68
C ASN A 133 -21.07 -2.89 -0.32
N SER A 134 -21.31 -3.77 -1.28
CA SER A 134 -21.32 -5.21 -1.05
C SER A 134 -20.00 -5.60 -0.36
N ASP A 135 -19.99 -5.70 0.96
CA ASP A 135 -18.78 -6.05 1.67
C ASP A 135 -18.45 -7.47 1.29
N LYS A 136 -17.18 -7.70 1.01
CA LYS A 136 -16.69 -8.97 0.52
C LYS A 136 -15.52 -9.36 1.37
N ALA A 137 -15.48 -10.64 1.71
CA ALA A 137 -14.32 -11.17 2.38
C ALA A 137 -13.06 -10.87 1.56
N ILE A 138 -12.03 -10.40 2.26
CA ILE A 138 -10.73 -10.09 1.69
C ILE A 138 -9.77 -11.19 2.05
N MET A 139 -8.99 -11.61 1.06
CA MET A 139 -7.82 -12.44 1.28
C MET A 139 -6.58 -11.59 1.08
N GLY A 140 -5.61 -11.75 1.98
CA GLY A 140 -4.30 -11.14 1.83
C GLY A 140 -3.22 -11.98 2.46
N LEU A 141 -2.00 -11.49 2.32
CA LEU A 141 -0.77 -12.15 2.69
C LEU A 141 -0.03 -11.26 3.67
N VAL A 142 0.43 -11.86 4.78
CA VAL A 142 1.44 -11.25 5.65
C VAL A 142 2.72 -12.06 5.59
N ARG A 143 3.86 -11.41 5.74
CA ARG A 143 5.17 -12.07 5.76
C ARG A 143 5.75 -12.05 7.17
N LEU A 144 6.38 -13.14 7.56
CA LEU A 144 7.17 -13.21 8.79
C LEU A 144 8.58 -12.68 8.56
N THR A 145 9.19 -12.11 9.61
CA THR A 145 10.62 -11.76 9.61
C THR A 145 11.48 -13.01 9.38
N GLN A 146 12.73 -12.82 8.98
CA GLN A 146 13.67 -13.93 8.80
C GLN A 146 13.83 -14.77 10.08
N ALA A 147 13.91 -14.11 11.23
CA ALA A 147 14.05 -14.77 12.53
C ALA A 147 12.81 -15.60 12.86
N ALA A 148 11.62 -15.02 12.73
CA ALA A 148 10.37 -15.73 12.98
C ALA A 148 10.12 -16.88 12.00
N SER A 149 10.52 -16.71 10.73
CA SER A 149 10.41 -17.76 9.70
C SER A 149 11.25 -19.01 10.05
N LYS A 150 12.44 -18.82 10.63
CA LYS A 150 13.26 -19.94 11.13
C LYS A 150 12.57 -20.66 12.29
N ASN A 151 12.02 -19.89 13.24
CA ASN A 151 11.31 -20.43 14.39
C ASN A 151 10.05 -21.19 13.96
N PHE A 152 9.29 -20.68 12.99
CA PHE A 152 8.06 -21.31 12.51
C PHE A 152 8.26 -22.74 11.97
N PHE A 153 9.43 -23.04 11.38
CA PHE A 153 9.78 -24.39 10.90
C PHE A 153 10.58 -25.22 11.90
N ALA A 154 10.83 -24.72 13.12
CA ALA A 154 11.51 -25.50 14.14
C ALA A 154 10.68 -26.77 14.44
N PRO A 155 11.30 -27.97 14.51
CA PRO A 155 10.58 -29.24 14.68
C PRO A 155 9.67 -29.29 15.91
N GLU A 156 10.00 -28.48 16.92
CA GLU A 156 9.30 -28.39 18.21
C GLU A 156 8.04 -27.52 18.14
N ASN A 157 7.86 -26.74 17.07
CA ASN A 157 6.79 -25.76 16.95
C ASN A 157 5.58 -26.29 16.19
N ASN A 158 4.41 -26.18 16.83
CA ASN A 158 3.13 -26.48 16.20
C ASN A 158 2.67 -25.26 15.38
N GLN A 159 2.77 -25.37 14.06
CA GLN A 159 2.41 -24.32 13.11
C GLN A 159 0.96 -23.85 13.24
N SER A 160 0.03 -24.75 13.51
CA SER A 160 -1.38 -24.40 13.69
C SER A 160 -1.60 -23.56 14.95
N ILE A 161 -0.94 -23.92 16.06
CA ILE A 161 -1.00 -23.13 17.31
C ILE A 161 -0.39 -21.75 17.12
N TYR A 162 0.71 -21.67 16.36
CA TYR A 162 1.33 -20.39 16.02
C TYR A 162 0.37 -19.49 15.22
N ILE A 163 -0.24 -20.03 14.16
CA ILE A 163 -1.19 -19.26 13.32
C ILE A 163 -2.39 -18.82 14.16
N GLU A 164 -2.96 -19.68 14.98
CA GLU A 164 -4.06 -19.34 15.89
C GLU A 164 -3.68 -18.22 16.85
N SER A 165 -2.47 -18.28 17.42
CA SER A 165 -1.94 -17.24 18.31
C SER A 165 -1.74 -15.91 17.57
N LEU A 166 -1.26 -15.95 16.33
CA LEU A 166 -1.12 -14.78 15.47
C LEU A 166 -2.49 -14.14 15.18
N LEU A 167 -3.50 -14.93 14.79
CA LEU A 167 -4.85 -14.42 14.51
C LEU A 167 -5.52 -13.84 15.76
N ASN A 168 -5.31 -14.48 16.93
CA ASN A 168 -5.78 -13.96 18.21
C ASN A 168 -5.12 -12.62 18.57
N ASP A 169 -3.82 -12.49 18.32
CA ASP A 169 -3.08 -11.27 18.62
C ASP A 169 -3.43 -10.13 17.65
N ILE A 170 -3.65 -10.44 16.36
CA ILE A 170 -4.19 -9.49 15.38
C ILE A 170 -5.57 -8.97 15.82
N ALA A 171 -6.50 -9.86 16.18
CA ALA A 171 -7.86 -9.48 16.59
C ALA A 171 -7.90 -8.60 17.85
N LYS A 172 -6.88 -8.69 18.72
CA LYS A 172 -6.79 -7.86 19.93
C LYS A 172 -6.28 -6.45 19.65
N LYS A 173 -5.49 -6.27 18.58
CA LYS A 173 -4.76 -5.03 18.27
C LYS A 173 -5.43 -4.22 17.16
N VAL A 174 -5.92 -4.92 16.14
CA VAL A 174 -6.75 -4.34 15.08
C VAL A 174 -8.21 -4.51 15.51
N PRO A 175 -9.11 -3.54 15.28
CA PRO A 175 -10.54 -3.64 15.63
C PRO A 175 -11.28 -4.64 14.73
N ILE A 176 -10.87 -5.91 14.77
CA ILE A 176 -11.40 -7.02 13.98
C ILE A 176 -11.92 -8.07 14.95
N ASN A 177 -13.18 -8.45 14.81
CA ASN A 177 -13.70 -9.60 15.55
C ASN A 177 -12.92 -10.86 15.16
N ARG A 178 -12.40 -11.59 16.16
CA ARG A 178 -11.62 -12.81 15.95
C ARG A 178 -12.36 -13.84 15.07
N SER A 179 -13.69 -13.92 15.14
CA SER A 179 -14.48 -14.83 14.31
C SER A 179 -14.40 -14.53 12.81
N ARG A 180 -14.03 -13.30 12.43
CA ARG A 180 -13.85 -12.87 11.04
C ARG A 180 -12.44 -13.14 10.50
N LEU A 181 -11.53 -13.66 11.32
CA LEU A 181 -10.16 -13.98 10.92
C LEU A 181 -10.00 -15.48 10.72
N SER A 182 -9.46 -15.87 9.58
CA SER A 182 -9.08 -17.26 9.32
C SER A 182 -7.83 -17.34 8.44
N SER A 183 -7.19 -18.52 8.42
CA SER A 183 -6.16 -18.86 7.45
C SER A 183 -6.65 -20.06 6.64
N ILE A 184 -6.88 -19.86 5.35
CA ILE A 184 -7.51 -20.88 4.47
C ILE A 184 -6.47 -21.78 3.79
N ASN A 185 -5.23 -21.28 3.63
CA ASN A 185 -4.21 -21.93 2.84
C ASN A 185 -2.99 -22.25 3.71
N LYS A 186 -2.23 -23.28 3.32
CA LYS A 186 -0.97 -23.59 4.00
C LYS A 186 0.00 -22.40 3.84
N PRO A 187 0.74 -22.04 4.89
CA PRO A 187 1.82 -21.07 4.80
C PRO A 187 2.79 -21.46 3.68
N GLN A 188 3.26 -20.46 2.93
CA GLN A 188 4.14 -20.66 1.79
C GLN A 188 5.51 -20.06 2.08
N LYS A 189 6.57 -20.68 1.55
CA LYS A 189 7.91 -20.10 1.57
C LYS A 189 8.09 -19.18 0.35
N LEU A 190 8.55 -17.96 0.58
CA LEU A 190 9.05 -17.05 -0.45
C LEU A 190 10.56 -17.25 -0.68
N PHE A 191 11.09 -16.56 -1.69
CA PHE A 191 12.53 -16.37 -1.86
C PHE A 191 13.16 -15.86 -0.55
N GLN A 192 14.32 -16.41 -0.19
CA GLN A 192 15.05 -16.20 1.08
C GLN A 192 14.48 -16.90 2.32
N ASP A 193 13.64 -17.94 2.15
CA ASP A 193 13.07 -18.75 3.25
C ASP A 193 12.16 -17.98 4.23
N GLN A 194 11.74 -16.76 3.88
CA GLN A 194 10.70 -16.06 4.64
C GLN A 194 9.33 -16.68 4.38
N ILE A 195 8.52 -16.75 5.43
CA ILE A 195 7.19 -17.36 5.37
C ILE A 195 6.13 -16.32 5.09
N VAL A 196 5.21 -16.67 4.23
CA VAL A 196 3.97 -15.94 4.00
C VAL A 196 2.80 -16.72 4.56
N ILE A 197 2.01 -16.05 5.38
CA ILE A 197 0.78 -16.57 5.95
C ILE A 197 -0.40 -15.90 5.24
N PRO A 198 -1.26 -16.68 4.57
CA PRO A 198 -2.49 -16.16 4.02
C PRO A 198 -3.50 -15.94 5.14
N ILE A 199 -4.04 -14.72 5.21
CA ILE A 199 -5.06 -14.31 6.17
C ILE A 199 -6.29 -13.88 5.38
N ARG A 200 -7.44 -14.38 5.81
CA ARG A 200 -8.74 -13.95 5.34
C ARG A 200 -9.44 -13.13 6.42
N ILE A 201 -10.03 -12.03 5.98
CA ILE A 201 -10.93 -11.18 6.76
C ILE A 201 -12.31 -11.34 6.13
N ASP A 202 -13.24 -11.99 6.84
CA ASP A 202 -14.61 -12.16 6.37
C ASP A 202 -15.36 -10.83 6.30
N ALA A 203 -16.40 -10.78 5.47
CA ALA A 203 -17.26 -9.61 5.35
C ALA A 203 -17.96 -9.29 6.69
N ALA A 204 -18.35 -8.03 6.86
CA ALA A 204 -19.16 -7.54 7.95
C ALA A 204 -20.45 -8.36 8.05
N THR A 205 -20.76 -8.80 9.26
CA THR A 205 -21.98 -9.58 9.53
C THR A 205 -23.15 -8.70 9.97
N HIS A 206 -22.85 -7.48 10.42
CA HIS A 206 -23.81 -6.50 10.90
C HIS A 206 -23.55 -5.13 10.25
N GLU A 207 -24.59 -4.31 10.07
CA GLU A 207 -24.49 -2.99 9.42
C GLU A 207 -23.52 -2.03 10.11
N ASN A 208 -23.32 -2.22 11.42
CA ASN A 208 -22.43 -1.40 12.25
C ASN A 208 -20.99 -1.94 12.30
N GLU A 209 -20.67 -3.03 11.59
CA GLU A 209 -19.29 -3.52 11.49
C GLU A 209 -18.53 -2.89 10.32
N ARG A 210 -17.24 -2.64 10.54
CA ARG A 210 -16.35 -2.12 9.51
C ARG A 210 -16.16 -3.13 8.40
N ASN A 211 -16.03 -2.63 7.17
CA ASN A 211 -15.90 -3.49 6.00
C ASN A 211 -14.53 -4.18 5.98
N ALA A 212 -14.44 -5.34 5.33
CA ALA A 212 -13.19 -6.10 5.29
C ALA A 212 -12.03 -5.32 4.66
N SER A 213 -12.32 -4.37 3.74
CA SER A 213 -11.32 -3.53 3.06
C SER A 213 -10.66 -2.50 3.97
N GLU A 214 -11.44 -1.86 4.82
CA GLU A 214 -10.97 -0.93 5.84
C GLU A 214 -10.10 -1.66 6.85
N LEU A 215 -10.56 -2.81 7.33
CA LEU A 215 -9.81 -3.63 8.29
C LEU A 215 -8.49 -4.16 7.70
N ALA A 216 -8.51 -4.57 6.42
CA ALA A 216 -7.30 -4.96 5.69
C ALA A 216 -6.32 -3.79 5.54
N SER A 217 -6.83 -2.60 5.18
CA SER A 217 -6.02 -1.38 5.10
C SER A 217 -5.38 -1.07 6.45
N ASP A 218 -6.13 -1.15 7.54
CA ASP A 218 -5.61 -0.83 8.87
C ASP A 218 -4.54 -1.80 9.32
N LEU A 219 -4.75 -3.11 9.12
CA LEU A 219 -3.72 -4.11 9.37
C LEU A 219 -2.44 -3.82 8.56
N ALA A 220 -2.58 -3.42 7.28
CA ALA A 220 -1.43 -3.05 6.45
C ALA A 220 -0.65 -1.86 7.05
N TYR A 221 -1.34 -0.77 7.42
CA TYR A 221 -0.72 0.40 8.04
C TYR A 221 -0.08 0.06 9.39
N MET A 222 -0.73 -0.76 10.22
CA MET A 222 -0.16 -1.14 11.52
C MET A 222 1.09 -2.01 11.38
N ILE A 223 1.17 -2.88 10.37
CA ILE A 223 2.40 -3.64 10.06
C ILE A 223 3.48 -2.71 9.51
N MET A 224 3.13 -1.80 8.59
CA MET A 224 4.08 -0.87 7.98
C MET A 224 4.74 0.06 9.03
N PHE A 225 3.94 0.58 9.96
CA PHE A 225 4.37 1.47 11.04
C PHE A 225 4.52 0.72 12.37
N LYS A 226 4.93 -0.54 12.30
CA LYS A 226 5.01 -1.46 13.44
C LYS A 226 5.69 -0.88 14.67
N ASN A 227 6.78 -0.13 14.48
CA ASN A 227 7.58 0.43 15.58
C ASN A 227 6.83 1.42 16.49
N ILE A 228 5.72 2.00 16.02
CA ILE A 228 4.90 2.95 16.79
C ILE A 228 3.50 2.41 17.08
N THR A 229 3.18 1.18 16.70
CA THR A 229 1.87 0.55 16.93
C THR A 229 1.98 -0.67 17.84
N PRO A 230 0.85 -1.16 18.40
CA PRO A 230 0.84 -2.39 19.19
C PRO A 230 1.34 -3.64 18.48
N ILE A 231 1.43 -3.63 17.14
CA ILE A 231 1.95 -4.76 16.35
C ILE A 231 3.42 -5.08 16.68
N SER A 232 4.19 -4.13 17.22
CA SER A 232 5.57 -4.33 17.71
C SER A 232 5.71 -5.28 18.90
N SER A 233 4.62 -5.82 19.45
CA SER A 233 4.64 -6.72 20.60
C SER A 233 4.00 -8.07 20.27
N GLY A 234 4.18 -9.08 21.14
CA GLY A 234 3.51 -10.38 21.00
C GLY A 234 3.89 -11.15 19.73
N VAL A 235 2.97 -11.99 19.24
CA VAL A 235 3.19 -12.80 18.02
C VAL A 235 3.13 -11.92 16.79
N THR A 236 2.37 -10.82 16.80
CA THR A 236 2.38 -9.87 15.68
C THR A 236 3.74 -9.18 15.51
N ASN A 237 4.63 -9.21 16.52
CA ASN A 237 5.99 -8.74 16.37
C ASN A 237 6.83 -9.62 15.42
N ASP A 238 6.33 -10.78 15.03
CA ASP A 238 6.98 -11.60 14.02
C ASP A 238 6.68 -11.13 12.59
N LEU A 239 5.71 -10.24 12.41
CA LEU A 239 5.35 -9.69 11.10
C LEU A 239 6.44 -8.74 10.58
N ASP A 240 6.73 -8.88 9.29
CA ASP A 240 7.72 -8.09 8.58
C ASP A 240 7.12 -6.76 8.10
N GLN A 241 7.58 -5.66 8.71
CA GLN A 241 7.12 -4.30 8.41
C GLN A 241 7.35 -3.88 6.94
N THR A 242 8.34 -4.47 6.26
CA THR A 242 8.67 -4.13 4.87
C THR A 242 7.76 -4.81 3.84
N TYR A 243 6.99 -5.81 4.28
CA TYR A 243 6.05 -6.53 3.42
C TYR A 243 4.62 -5.99 3.50
N ASP A 244 4.24 -5.42 4.64
CA ASP A 244 2.86 -5.01 4.97
C ASP A 244 1.82 -6.14 4.80
N PHE A 245 0.54 -5.79 4.59
CA PHE A 245 -0.53 -6.73 4.24
C PHE A 245 -0.85 -6.59 2.76
N LYS A 246 -0.50 -7.60 1.96
CA LYS A 246 -0.72 -7.61 0.51
C LYS A 246 -2.04 -8.26 0.19
N LEU A 247 -2.97 -7.51 -0.40
CA LEU A 247 -4.22 -8.05 -0.94
C LEU A 247 -3.91 -9.14 -1.96
N LEU A 248 -4.42 -10.34 -1.72
CA LEU A 248 -4.47 -11.39 -2.72
C LEU A 248 -5.62 -11.00 -3.65
N VAL A 249 -5.31 -10.32 -4.75
CA VAL A 249 -6.29 -10.13 -5.82
C VAL A 249 -6.54 -11.51 -6.40
N ILE A 250 -7.56 -12.17 -5.85
CA ILE A 250 -8.19 -13.35 -6.42
C ILE A 250 -8.86 -12.87 -7.70
N THR A 251 -8.09 -12.73 -8.78
CA THR A 251 -8.62 -12.75 -10.14
C THR A 251 -9.04 -14.18 -10.47
N ILE A 252 -9.87 -14.80 -9.63
CA ILE A 252 -10.31 -16.18 -9.82
C ILE A 252 -11.66 -16.15 -10.53
N ASP A 253 -11.56 -16.42 -11.84
CA ASP A 253 -12.50 -17.28 -12.58
C ASP A 253 -13.80 -16.69 -13.13
N LYS A 254 -13.94 -15.34 -13.20
CA LYS A 254 -14.91 -14.73 -14.14
C LYS A 254 -14.29 -14.25 -15.44
N GLY A 255 -13.05 -13.74 -15.42
CA GLY A 255 -12.40 -13.21 -16.63
C GLY A 255 -11.86 -14.26 -17.61
N ILE A 256 -11.70 -15.52 -17.20
CA ILE A 256 -11.09 -16.56 -18.04
C ILE A 256 -12.14 -17.52 -18.63
N LYS A 257 -13.27 -17.76 -17.95
CA LYS A 257 -14.32 -18.66 -18.46
C LYS A 257 -15.41 -17.96 -19.26
N ASP A 258 -15.70 -16.70 -18.95
CA ASP A 258 -16.61 -15.87 -19.74
C ASP A 258 -16.17 -14.40 -19.61
N PRO A 259 -15.17 -13.96 -20.39
CA PRO A 259 -14.90 -12.53 -20.49
C PRO A 259 -16.20 -11.86 -20.96
N ASP A 260 -16.67 -10.85 -20.21
CA ASP A 260 -17.77 -9.99 -20.66
C ASP A 260 -17.25 -9.10 -21.79
N ILE A 261 -17.11 -9.74 -22.94
CA ILE A 261 -16.75 -9.12 -24.19
C ILE A 261 -18.01 -8.41 -24.65
N GLY A 262 -18.14 -7.15 -24.23
CA GLY A 262 -19.25 -6.29 -24.62
C GLY A 262 -19.48 -6.33 -26.13
N GLU A 263 -20.74 -6.23 -26.55
CA GLU A 263 -21.17 -6.37 -27.96
C GLU A 263 -20.31 -5.56 -28.94
N GLN A 264 -19.87 -4.36 -28.54
CA GLN A 264 -18.98 -3.50 -29.33
C GLN A 264 -17.64 -4.14 -29.66
N PHE A 265 -17.04 -4.91 -28.75
CA PHE A 265 -15.78 -5.61 -29.00
C PHE A 265 -15.98 -6.84 -29.89
N LYS A 266 -17.12 -7.53 -29.77
CA LYS A 266 -17.50 -8.62 -30.70
C LYS A 266 -17.69 -8.10 -32.12
N GLU A 267 -18.34 -6.95 -32.29
CA GLU A 267 -18.48 -6.30 -33.59
C GLU A 267 -17.13 -5.82 -34.14
N TRP A 268 -16.27 -5.27 -33.28
CA TRP A 268 -14.93 -4.84 -33.67
C TRP A 268 -14.06 -6.02 -34.14
N ILE A 269 -14.05 -7.14 -33.41
CA ILE A 269 -13.34 -8.36 -33.82
C ILE A 269 -13.89 -8.90 -35.14
N LYS A 270 -15.21 -8.91 -35.34
CA LYS A 270 -15.81 -9.32 -36.62
C LYS A 270 -15.39 -8.41 -37.76
N LYS A 271 -15.36 -7.10 -37.54
CA LYS A 271 -14.99 -6.08 -38.53
C LYS A 271 -13.50 -6.15 -38.91
N TYR A 272 -12.62 -6.46 -37.95
CA TYR A 272 -11.16 -6.43 -38.13
C TYR A 272 -10.51 -7.82 -38.00
N ARG A 273 -11.23 -8.88 -38.35
CA ARG A 273 -10.82 -10.29 -38.16
C ARG A 273 -9.41 -10.60 -38.66
N ASN A 274 -9.01 -10.09 -39.83
CA ASN A 274 -7.67 -10.30 -40.38
C ASN A 274 -6.57 -9.62 -39.54
N LEU A 275 -6.87 -8.45 -38.98
CA LEU A 275 -5.97 -7.69 -38.11
C LEU A 275 -5.77 -8.41 -36.77
N VAL A 276 -6.86 -8.99 -36.22
CA VAL A 276 -6.80 -9.81 -35.01
C VAL A 276 -5.98 -11.08 -35.22
N VAL A 277 -6.11 -11.75 -36.36
CA VAL A 277 -5.28 -12.92 -36.71
C VAL A 277 -3.79 -12.54 -36.79
N ILE A 278 -3.46 -11.39 -37.37
CA ILE A 278 -2.07 -10.89 -37.42
C ILE A 278 -1.55 -10.61 -36.00
N PHE A 279 -2.34 -9.98 -35.12
CA PHE A 279 -1.94 -9.77 -33.73
C PHE A 279 -1.72 -11.07 -32.96
N ILE A 280 -2.58 -12.08 -33.16
CA ILE A 280 -2.43 -13.39 -32.52
C ILE A 280 -1.13 -14.07 -33.00
N ILE A 281 -0.85 -14.02 -34.30
CA ILE A 281 0.41 -14.56 -34.84
C ILE A 281 1.60 -13.82 -34.22
N LEU A 282 1.58 -12.49 -34.18
CA LEU A 282 2.67 -11.69 -33.58
C LEU A 282 2.90 -12.03 -32.10
N ILE A 283 1.82 -12.22 -31.33
CA ILE A 283 1.91 -12.61 -29.91
C ILE A 283 2.49 -14.02 -29.75
N ILE A 284 2.11 -14.97 -30.62
CA ILE A 284 2.66 -16.33 -30.61
C ILE A 284 4.15 -16.31 -30.97
N THR A 285 4.54 -15.53 -31.99
CA THR A 285 5.95 -15.42 -32.38
C THR A 285 6.80 -14.74 -31.31
N ASP A 286 6.27 -13.72 -30.62
CA ASP A 286 6.94 -13.10 -29.47
C ASP A 286 7.08 -14.07 -28.30
N PHE A 287 6.06 -14.89 -28.05
CA PHE A 287 6.10 -15.91 -27.01
C PHE A 287 7.12 -17.01 -27.33
N GLU A 288 7.17 -17.50 -28.58
CA GLU A 288 8.20 -18.44 -29.03
C GLU A 288 9.61 -17.83 -28.98
N PHE A 289 9.75 -16.55 -29.33
CA PHE A 289 11.03 -15.83 -29.22
C PHE A 289 11.50 -15.71 -27.76
N LEU A 290 10.58 -15.45 -26.82
CA LEU A 290 10.87 -15.42 -25.38
C LEU A 290 11.19 -16.81 -24.81
N VAL A 291 10.57 -17.87 -25.33
CA VAL A 291 10.90 -19.26 -24.98
C VAL A 291 12.28 -19.65 -25.52
N ILE A 292 12.61 -19.26 -26.75
CA ILE A 292 13.94 -19.48 -27.34
C ILE A 292 15.02 -18.73 -26.53
N LEU A 293 14.77 -17.47 -26.12
CA LEU A 293 15.70 -16.70 -25.29
C LEU A 293 15.93 -17.33 -23.91
N LYS A 294 14.95 -18.04 -23.36
CA LYS A 294 15.07 -18.77 -22.10
C LYS A 294 15.97 -20.01 -22.20
N ASP A 295 16.04 -20.63 -23.39
CA ASP A 295 16.79 -21.87 -23.63
C ASP A 295 18.20 -21.66 -24.23
N ILE A 296 18.64 -20.41 -24.42
CA ILE A 296 20.04 -20.12 -24.78
C ILE A 296 20.93 -20.39 -23.55
N PRO A 297 21.99 -21.23 -23.66
CA PRO A 297 22.90 -21.49 -22.55
C PRO A 297 23.56 -20.20 -22.07
N LYS A 298 23.54 -19.96 -20.75
CA LYS A 298 24.24 -18.87 -20.05
C LYS A 298 25.70 -18.77 -20.51
N TYR A 299 25.99 -17.91 -21.49
CA TYR A 299 27.34 -17.58 -21.86
C TYR A 299 27.92 -16.58 -20.85
N LYS A 300 28.98 -17.06 -20.17
CA LYS A 300 30.10 -16.33 -19.57
C LYS A 300 29.80 -14.95 -18.96
N TYR A 301 29.80 -14.93 -17.64
CA TYR A 301 30.24 -13.84 -16.76
C TYR A 301 30.99 -12.72 -17.49
N PHE A 302 30.33 -11.59 -17.70
CA PHE A 302 31.02 -10.31 -17.79
C PHE A 302 31.33 -9.85 -16.36
N LYS A 303 32.60 -9.69 -16.05
CA LYS A 303 33.08 -9.13 -14.77
C LYS A 303 32.62 -7.67 -14.69
N ILE A 304 31.50 -7.43 -14.01
CA ILE A 304 31.05 -6.11 -13.54
C ILE A 304 31.38 -6.01 -12.05
N SER A 305 32.62 -6.32 -11.67
CA SER A 305 33.07 -6.28 -10.27
C SER A 305 33.99 -5.09 -9.97
N GLU A 306 34.07 -4.10 -10.85
CA GLU A 306 35.03 -2.98 -10.69
C GLU A 306 34.44 -1.57 -10.86
N ILE A 307 33.12 -1.37 -10.88
CA ILE A 307 32.56 0.00 -11.00
C ILE A 307 31.50 0.40 -9.96
N PHE A 308 30.89 -0.49 -9.16
CA PHE A 308 29.86 -0.03 -8.20
C PHE A 308 29.88 -0.78 -6.86
N ASP A 309 30.65 -0.26 -5.91
CA ASP A 309 30.51 -0.58 -4.48
C ASP A 309 29.33 0.21 -3.91
N GLN A 310 28.13 -0.38 -3.88
CA GLN A 310 27.09 -0.26 -2.82
C GLN A 310 25.94 -1.27 -3.08
N PRO A 311 25.71 -2.29 -2.22
CA PRO A 311 24.80 -3.40 -2.52
C PRO A 311 23.30 -3.17 -2.20
N GLU A 312 22.92 -2.04 -1.59
CA GLU A 312 21.55 -1.87 -1.07
C GLU A 312 20.56 -1.22 -2.06
N GLN A 313 21.04 -0.62 -3.16
CA GLN A 313 20.19 -0.01 -4.19
C GLN A 313 20.04 -0.84 -5.48
N ILE A 314 20.88 -1.86 -5.69
CA ILE A 314 20.96 -2.62 -6.95
C ILE A 314 19.71 -3.49 -7.19
N ASN A 315 19.16 -4.12 -6.14
CA ASN A 315 18.01 -5.03 -6.30
C ASN A 315 16.68 -4.32 -6.62
N ARG A 316 16.55 -3.04 -6.26
CA ARG A 316 15.40 -2.21 -6.68
C ARG A 316 15.61 -1.65 -8.08
N LEU A 317 16.83 -1.22 -8.42
CA LEU A 317 17.10 -0.67 -9.74
C LEU A 317 17.04 -1.74 -10.83
N GLU A 318 17.57 -2.96 -10.64
CA GLU A 318 17.50 -4.02 -11.67
C GLU A 318 16.07 -4.50 -11.95
N TYR A 319 15.22 -4.58 -10.93
CA TYR A 319 13.80 -4.92 -11.11
C TYR A 319 13.03 -3.76 -11.76
N ILE A 320 13.29 -2.52 -11.38
CA ILE A 320 12.69 -1.33 -12.00
C ILE A 320 13.20 -1.15 -13.44
N PHE A 321 14.48 -1.41 -13.71
CA PHE A 321 15.04 -1.36 -15.07
C PHE A 321 14.52 -2.51 -15.91
N GLN A 322 14.38 -3.74 -15.41
CA GLN A 322 13.78 -4.83 -16.18
C GLN A 322 12.31 -4.57 -16.48
N VAL A 323 11.53 -4.08 -15.51
CA VAL A 323 10.12 -3.73 -15.74
C VAL A 323 10.00 -2.48 -16.63
N ALA A 324 10.86 -1.46 -16.50
CA ALA A 324 10.86 -0.28 -17.35
C ALA A 324 11.41 -0.54 -18.76
N ILE A 325 12.34 -1.48 -18.95
CA ILE A 325 12.81 -1.92 -20.27
C ILE A 325 11.75 -2.79 -20.93
N ILE A 326 11.08 -3.69 -20.19
CA ILE A 326 9.99 -4.53 -20.73
C ILE A 326 8.78 -3.66 -21.06
N CYS A 327 8.35 -2.78 -20.14
CA CYS A 327 7.25 -1.85 -20.38
C CYS A 327 7.63 -0.80 -21.43
N GLY A 328 8.87 -0.32 -21.44
CA GLY A 328 9.38 0.64 -22.43
C GLY A 328 9.45 0.05 -23.83
N ALA A 329 9.95 -1.19 -23.98
CA ALA A 329 9.93 -1.93 -25.24
C ALA A 329 8.49 -2.21 -25.68
N PHE A 330 7.61 -2.60 -24.75
CA PHE A 330 6.20 -2.81 -25.03
C PHE A 330 5.50 -1.51 -25.47
N PHE A 331 5.82 -0.37 -24.86
CA PHE A 331 5.24 0.93 -25.21
C PHE A 331 5.79 1.45 -26.54
N ASP A 332 7.10 1.35 -26.80
CA ASP A 332 7.71 1.75 -28.06
C ASP A 332 7.21 0.87 -29.23
N ILE A 333 7.01 -0.43 -29.00
CA ILE A 333 6.44 -1.33 -30.01
C ILE A 333 4.96 -1.02 -30.23
N ALA A 334 4.15 -0.97 -29.15
CA ALA A 334 2.70 -0.83 -29.25
C ALA A 334 2.23 0.56 -29.72
N PHE A 335 2.89 1.62 -29.26
CA PHE A 335 2.42 3.00 -29.48
C PHE A 335 3.29 3.81 -30.45
N ARG A 336 4.56 3.44 -30.67
CA ARG A 336 5.45 4.21 -31.55
C ARG A 336 5.65 3.53 -32.89
N ASN A 337 6.03 2.26 -32.90
CA ASN A 337 6.37 1.53 -34.11
C ASN A 337 5.13 1.04 -34.86
N ILE A 338 4.14 0.47 -34.16
CA ILE A 338 2.93 -0.04 -34.80
C ILE A 338 2.11 1.07 -35.49
N PRO A 339 1.85 2.25 -34.88
CA PRO A 339 1.16 3.33 -35.58
C PRO A 339 1.94 3.91 -36.77
N GLN A 340 3.28 3.98 -36.70
CA GLN A 340 4.10 4.43 -37.83
C GLN A 340 4.07 3.43 -39.00
N ILE A 341 4.10 2.13 -38.71
CA ILE A 341 3.94 1.08 -39.73
C ILE A 341 2.54 1.14 -40.34
N ILE A 342 1.49 1.37 -39.54
CA ILE A 342 0.12 1.54 -40.04
C ILE A 342 0.01 2.76 -40.96
N ILE A 343 0.62 3.90 -40.60
CA ILE A 343 0.62 5.11 -41.42
C ILE A 343 1.40 4.89 -42.73
N GLN A 344 2.54 4.21 -42.68
CA GLN A 344 3.33 3.90 -43.86
C GLN A 344 2.61 2.92 -44.79
N VAL A 345 2.03 1.85 -44.25
CA VAL A 345 1.25 0.86 -45.02
C VAL A 345 -0.03 1.48 -45.59
N SER A 346 -0.71 2.35 -44.85
CA SER A 346 -1.88 3.10 -45.33
C SER A 346 -1.53 4.08 -46.46
N LYS A 347 -0.39 4.79 -46.36
CA LYS A 347 0.12 5.62 -47.46
C LYS A 347 0.48 4.76 -48.68
N TYR A 348 1.11 3.61 -48.47
CA TYR A 348 1.50 2.70 -49.56
C TYR A 348 0.28 2.11 -50.29
N LEU A 349 -0.76 1.69 -49.55
CA LEU A 349 -2.02 1.19 -50.12
C LEU A 349 -2.77 2.29 -50.89
N THR A 350 -2.78 3.51 -50.39
CA THR A 350 -3.40 4.66 -51.10
C THR A 350 -2.65 4.98 -52.39
N LEU A 351 -1.31 4.97 -52.38
CA LEU A 351 -0.47 5.12 -53.58
C LEU A 351 -0.65 3.97 -54.58
N CYS A 352 -0.77 2.73 -54.10
CA CYS A 352 -0.99 1.55 -54.95
C CYS A 352 -2.37 1.56 -55.62
N ASN A 353 -3.40 2.05 -54.91
CA ASN A 353 -4.75 2.25 -55.48
C ASN A 353 -4.77 3.38 -56.51
N ILE A 354 -4.00 4.44 -56.32
CA ILE A 354 -3.85 5.51 -57.33
C ILE A 354 -3.10 4.98 -58.57
N CYS A 355 -2.03 4.19 -58.40
CA CYS A 355 -1.33 3.55 -59.52
C CYS A 355 -2.22 2.56 -60.28
N ASN A 356 -3.03 1.75 -59.60
CA ASN A 356 -3.97 0.82 -60.24
C ASN A 356 -5.09 1.55 -61.00
N TYR A 357 -5.54 2.70 -60.50
CA TYR A 357 -6.52 3.54 -61.20
C TYR A 357 -5.92 4.16 -62.49
N PHE A 358 -4.65 4.58 -62.47
CA PHE A 358 -3.96 5.05 -63.68
C PHE A 358 -3.67 3.92 -64.68
N TYR A 359 -3.38 2.70 -64.21
CA TYR A 359 -3.15 1.54 -65.07
C TYR A 359 -4.43 1.06 -65.76
N SER A 360 -5.58 1.10 -65.07
CA SER A 360 -6.87 0.73 -65.67
C SER A 360 -7.34 1.72 -66.75
N GLN A 361 -7.05 3.02 -66.57
CA GLN A 361 -7.32 4.05 -67.57
C GLN A 361 -6.45 3.88 -68.84
N GLN A 362 -5.16 3.53 -68.70
CA GLN A 362 -4.29 3.25 -69.86
C GLN A 362 -4.69 1.97 -70.63
N CYS A 363 -5.18 0.93 -69.95
CA CYS A 363 -5.67 -0.30 -70.61
C CYS A 363 -7.00 -0.11 -71.35
N SER A 364 -7.88 0.80 -70.89
CA SER A 364 -9.14 1.11 -71.58
C SER A 364 -8.91 1.81 -72.92
N VAL A 365 -7.94 2.73 -72.99
CA VAL A 365 -7.60 3.47 -74.22
C VAL A 365 -6.97 2.58 -75.30
N LYS A 366 -6.25 1.50 -74.92
CA LYS A 366 -5.71 0.51 -75.89
C LYS A 366 -6.74 -0.48 -76.41
N LYS A 367 -7.88 -0.67 -75.72
CA LYS A 367 -8.98 -1.54 -76.19
C LYS A 367 -9.96 -0.85 -77.14
N SER A 368 -9.95 0.50 -77.25
CA SER A 368 -10.80 1.26 -78.17
C SER A 368 -10.10 1.69 -79.48
N ARG A 369 -8.86 1.24 -79.72
CA ARG A 369 -8.11 1.45 -80.99
C ARG A 369 -7.72 0.12 -81.66
N ARG A 370 -8.65 -0.83 -81.68
CA ARG A 370 -8.70 -1.90 -82.67
C ARG A 370 -9.94 -1.72 -83.51
#